data_AF-A0A4S8LXD7-F1
#
_entry.id   AF-A0A4S8LXD7-F1
#
_cell.length_a   1.000
_cell.length_b   1.000
_cell.length_c   1.000
_cell.angle_alpha   90.00
_cell.angle_beta   90.00
_cell.angle_gamma   90.00
#
_symmetry.space_group_name_H-M   'P 1'
#
loop_
_entity.id
_entity.type
_entity.pdbx_description
1 polymer ?
#
loop_
_entity_poly.entity_id
_entity_poly.type
_entity_poly.pdbx_seq_one_letter_code
_entity_poly.pdbx_strand_id
1 'polypeptide(L)'
;TIGLDGKSVIQATMKLKMKSGQHIIEKIHEMADQIAEDTGIEKPFEMRWVPGHRGLRGNELVDKEANSDKAAEGKQGGTLEIPKELKELAKRGSLSALRQREKERIAKEWETGFTESPRYKKLKELDSKGFKSKFYDLSKDLYKNQTTTLIQLRTGHIQLNAHLNKIKKSPTENCRNCETKGLTRKEDVKHLLYNCP
;
A
#
# COMPACT_ATOMS: atom_id res chain seq x y z
N THR A 1 35.02 14.30 2.42
CA THR A 1 33.62 14.54 2.84
C THR A 1 32.67 13.86 1.87
N ILE A 2 31.61 13.23 2.37
CA ILE A 2 30.57 12.50 1.63
C ILE A 2 29.22 13.18 1.87
N GLY A 3 28.53 13.61 0.81
CA GLY A 3 27.20 14.22 0.88
C GLY A 3 26.10 13.16 0.81
N LEU A 4 25.10 13.23 1.70
CA LEU A 4 23.96 12.31 1.75
C LEU A 4 22.65 13.07 2.00
N ASP A 5 21.60 12.77 1.26
CA ASP A 5 20.26 13.34 1.49
C ASP A 5 19.41 12.54 2.48
N GLY A 6 19.72 11.25 2.64
CA GLY A 6 19.14 10.36 3.63
C GLY A 6 19.55 10.70 5.07
N LYS A 7 18.86 11.65 5.71
CA LYS A 7 19.09 12.00 7.13
C LYS A 7 19.00 10.78 8.07
N SER A 8 18.13 9.82 7.76
CA SER A 8 17.99 8.57 8.51
C SER A 8 19.23 7.68 8.44
N VAL A 9 19.96 7.68 7.32
CA VAL A 9 21.18 6.91 7.12
C VAL A 9 22.31 7.49 7.97
N ILE A 10 22.50 8.81 7.91
CA ILE A 10 23.48 9.53 8.74
C ILE A 10 23.21 9.27 10.24
N GLN A 11 21.94 9.31 10.65
CA GLN A 11 21.58 9.01 12.04
C GLN A 11 21.82 7.54 12.42
N ALA A 12 21.69 6.60 11.47
CA ALA A 12 21.92 5.19 11.71
C ALA A 12 23.42 4.89 11.84
N THR A 13 24.29 5.52 11.04
CA THR A 13 25.74 5.35 11.17
C THR A 13 26.27 5.91 12.50
N MET A 14 25.64 6.97 13.03
CA MET A 14 25.94 7.52 14.36
C MET A 14 25.40 6.69 15.54
N LYS A 15 24.43 5.79 15.31
CA LYS A 15 23.75 5.04 16.38
C LYS A 15 23.80 3.54 16.08
N LEU A 16 24.71 2.83 16.74
CA LEU A 16 24.75 1.36 16.76
C LEU A 16 23.56 0.80 17.54
N LYS A 17 22.38 0.73 16.90
CA LYS A 17 21.17 0.12 17.46
C LYS A 17 20.71 -1.01 16.55
N MET A 18 20.35 -2.15 17.13
CA MET A 18 19.82 -3.30 16.39
C MET A 18 18.54 -2.92 15.61
N LYS A 19 18.67 -2.75 14.30
CA LYS A 19 17.57 -2.46 13.36
C LYS A 19 17.75 -3.27 12.07
N SER A 20 16.70 -3.34 11.26
CA SER A 20 16.78 -3.86 9.90
C SER A 20 17.84 -3.07 9.10
N GLY A 21 18.87 -3.77 8.58
CA GLY A 21 19.99 -3.15 7.85
C GLY A 21 21.23 -2.87 8.70
N GLN A 22 21.24 -3.22 10.00
CA GLN A 22 22.40 -3.03 10.88
C GLN A 22 23.69 -3.67 10.34
N HIS A 23 23.59 -4.84 9.69
CA HIS A 23 24.72 -5.49 9.04
C HIS A 23 25.38 -4.65 7.94
N ILE A 24 24.64 -3.73 7.29
CA ILE A 24 25.22 -2.78 6.31
C ILE A 24 25.99 -1.69 7.05
N ILE A 25 25.45 -1.20 8.18
CA ILE A 25 26.08 -0.16 9.01
C ILE A 25 27.38 -0.69 9.63
N GLU A 26 27.37 -1.92 10.14
CA GLU A 26 28.57 -2.63 10.63
C GLU A 26 29.62 -2.71 9.54
N LYS A 27 29.24 -3.11 8.32
CA LYS A 27 30.18 -3.19 7.20
C LYS A 27 30.77 -1.83 6.80
N ILE A 28 29.98 -0.76 6.90
CA ILE A 28 30.47 0.61 6.65
C ILE A 28 31.52 1.00 7.69
N HIS A 29 31.31 0.68 8.96
CA HIS A 29 32.30 0.93 10.03
C HIS A 29 33.56 0.10 9.82
N GLU A 30 33.44 -1.21 9.53
CA GLU A 30 34.60 -2.07 9.21
C GLU A 30 35.45 -1.51 8.06
N MET A 31 34.82 -1.01 7.00
CA MET A 31 35.53 -0.39 5.87
C MET A 31 36.18 0.95 6.25
N ALA A 32 35.56 1.72 7.15
CA ALA A 32 36.12 2.99 7.62
C ALA A 32 37.34 2.75 8.53
N ASP A 33 37.27 1.75 9.41
CA ASP A 33 38.35 1.36 10.32
C ASP A 33 39.56 0.85 9.52
N GLN A 34 39.34 -0.01 8.52
CA GLN A 34 40.41 -0.49 7.63
C GLN A 34 41.14 0.66 6.94
N ILE A 35 40.40 1.66 6.44
CA ILE A 35 41.00 2.81 5.76
C ILE A 35 41.75 3.70 6.75
N ALA A 36 41.26 3.84 7.99
CA ALA A 36 41.96 4.57 9.04
C ALA A 36 43.31 3.90 9.38
N GLU A 37 43.33 2.56 9.49
CA GLU A 37 44.55 1.77 9.69
C GLU A 37 45.52 1.91 8.52
N ASP A 38 45.04 1.76 7.28
CA ASP A 38 45.86 1.79 6.07
C ASP A 38 46.48 3.18 5.81
N THR A 39 45.78 4.26 6.18
CA THR A 39 46.21 5.64 5.90
C THR A 39 46.82 6.36 7.10
N GLY A 40 46.65 5.83 8.31
CA GLY A 40 47.00 6.51 9.56
C GLY A 40 46.13 7.72 9.91
N ILE A 41 45.02 7.93 9.20
CA ILE A 41 44.10 9.05 9.43
C ILE A 41 42.96 8.57 10.33
N GLU A 42 42.88 9.10 11.56
CA GLU A 42 41.87 8.69 12.57
C GLU A 42 40.41 8.88 12.09
N LYS A 43 40.16 9.89 11.26
CA LYS A 43 38.81 10.21 10.74
C LYS A 43 38.86 10.38 9.22
N PRO A 44 38.95 9.29 8.46
CA PRO A 44 39.16 9.34 7.01
C PRO A 44 37.94 9.90 6.25
N PHE A 45 36.76 9.91 6.89
CA PHE A 45 35.52 10.37 6.28
C PHE A 45 34.73 11.32 7.17
N GLU A 46 34.05 12.25 6.51
CA GLU A 46 33.08 13.15 7.12
C GLU A 46 31.78 13.04 6.32
N MET A 47 30.68 12.65 6.95
CA MET A 47 29.35 12.61 6.32
C MET A 47 28.60 13.92 6.57
N ARG A 48 28.14 14.59 5.51
CA ARG A 48 27.32 15.81 5.62
C ARG A 48 25.95 15.59 4.99
N TRP A 49 24.93 16.05 5.70
CA TRP A 49 23.58 16.06 5.15
C TRP A 49 23.49 17.14 4.06
N VAL A 50 22.92 16.78 2.91
CA VAL A 50 22.58 17.70 1.83
C VAL A 50 21.09 17.60 1.51
N PRO A 51 20.41 18.67 1.13
CA PRO A 51 19.01 18.59 0.79
C PRO A 51 18.80 17.92 -0.58
N GLY A 52 17.97 16.87 -0.62
CA GLY A 52 17.54 16.24 -1.86
C GLY A 52 16.62 17.14 -2.70
N HIS A 53 16.62 16.96 -4.02
CA HIS A 53 15.77 17.66 -4.99
C HIS A 53 15.86 19.20 -4.94
N ARG A 54 17.07 19.75 -4.77
CA ARG A 54 17.32 21.20 -4.69
C ARG A 54 18.24 21.76 -5.77
N GLY A 55 18.43 21.07 -6.90
CA GLY A 55 19.34 21.52 -7.96
C GLY A 55 20.81 21.21 -7.68
N LEU A 56 21.13 20.43 -6.65
CA LEU A 56 22.50 20.05 -6.34
C LEU A 56 22.96 18.99 -7.33
N ARG A 57 23.64 19.43 -8.40
CA ARG A 57 24.08 18.60 -9.54
C ARG A 57 24.61 17.22 -9.13
N GLY A 58 25.50 17.15 -8.13
CA GLY A 58 26.06 15.87 -7.66
C GLY A 58 25.01 14.93 -7.07
N ASN A 59 24.14 15.44 -6.19
CA ASN A 59 23.07 14.65 -5.56
C ASN A 59 22.04 14.19 -6.61
N GLU A 60 21.67 15.08 -7.53
CA GLU A 60 20.69 14.77 -8.59
C GLU A 60 21.20 13.73 -9.59
N LEU A 61 22.50 13.76 -9.91
CA LEU A 61 23.11 12.73 -10.76
C LEU A 61 23.10 11.36 -10.06
N VAL A 62 23.44 11.31 -8.77
CA VAL A 62 23.41 10.08 -7.98
C VAL A 62 21.99 9.54 -7.84
N ASP A 63 21.02 10.41 -7.54
CA ASP A 63 19.61 10.01 -7.41
C ASP A 63 19.04 9.51 -8.74
N LYS A 64 19.36 10.16 -9.86
CA LYS A 64 18.97 9.71 -11.19
C LYS A 64 19.55 8.33 -11.53
N GLU A 65 20.83 8.10 -11.22
CA GLU A 65 21.48 6.82 -11.48
C GLU A 65 20.94 5.71 -10.56
N ALA A 66 20.71 6.02 -9.28
CA ALA A 66 20.15 5.08 -8.30
C ALA A 66 18.72 4.64 -8.66
N ASN A 67 17.95 5.53 -9.31
CA ASN A 67 16.59 5.24 -9.79
C ASN A 67 16.55 4.71 -11.24
N SER A 68 17.70 4.41 -11.85
CA SER A 68 17.75 3.87 -13.22
C SER A 68 17.42 2.38 -13.28
N ASP A 69 16.91 1.92 -14.43
CA ASP A 69 16.66 0.50 -14.69
C ASP A 69 17.94 -0.35 -14.54
N LYS A 70 19.11 0.22 -14.87
CA LYS A 70 20.41 -0.43 -14.70
C LYS A 70 20.69 -0.73 -13.23
N ALA A 71 20.46 0.24 -12.34
CA ALA A 71 20.62 0.04 -10.91
C ALA A 71 19.62 -0.99 -10.36
N ALA A 72 18.39 -0.99 -10.86
CA ALA A 72 17.38 -1.99 -10.50
C ALA A 72 17.77 -3.42 -10.93
N GLU A 73 18.46 -3.57 -12.06
CA GLU A 73 19.05 -4.84 -12.53
C GLU A 73 20.36 -5.21 -11.81
N GLY A 74 20.82 -4.39 -10.85
CA GLY A 74 22.10 -4.58 -10.15
C GLY A 74 23.33 -4.32 -11.02
N LYS A 75 23.14 -3.67 -12.18
CA LYS A 75 24.22 -3.24 -13.07
C LYS A 75 24.76 -1.90 -12.59
N GLN A 76 26.08 -1.75 -12.63
CA GLN A 76 26.78 -0.57 -12.16
C GLN A 76 27.01 0.38 -13.33
N GLY A 77 26.77 1.68 -13.13
CA GLY A 77 27.09 2.72 -14.11
C GLY A 77 28.53 3.25 -14.04
N GLY A 78 29.30 2.87 -13.02
CA GLY A 78 30.65 3.40 -12.74
C GLY A 78 31.77 2.38 -12.91
N THR A 79 33.02 2.87 -12.84
CA THR A 79 34.26 2.07 -12.91
C THR A 79 34.64 1.36 -11.61
N LEU A 80 34.06 1.75 -10.48
CA LEU A 80 34.33 1.14 -9.18
C LEU A 80 33.40 -0.04 -8.94
N GLU A 81 33.98 -1.23 -8.77
CA GLU A 81 33.20 -2.42 -8.46
C GLU A 81 32.61 -2.35 -7.05
N ILE A 82 31.27 -2.45 -6.95
CA ILE A 82 30.63 -2.68 -5.65
C ILE A 82 31.16 -4.00 -5.05
N PRO A 83 31.63 -4.00 -3.78
CA PRO A 83 32.07 -5.20 -3.06
C PRO A 83 31.06 -6.35 -3.17
N LYS A 84 31.57 -7.57 -3.32
CA LYS A 84 30.73 -8.77 -3.51
C LYS A 84 29.76 -8.98 -2.34
N GLU A 85 30.21 -8.69 -1.12
CA GLU A 85 29.40 -8.79 0.10
C GLU A 85 28.17 -7.88 0.02
N LEU A 86 28.36 -6.63 -0.44
CA LEU A 86 27.25 -5.67 -0.59
C LEU A 86 26.29 -6.09 -1.72
N LYS A 87 26.80 -6.70 -2.80
CA LYS A 87 25.94 -7.31 -3.84
C LYS A 87 25.10 -8.45 -3.29
N GLU A 88 25.69 -9.35 -2.51
CA GLU A 88 24.96 -10.46 -1.89
C GLU A 88 23.92 -9.99 -0.86
N LEU A 89 24.24 -8.94 -0.11
CA LEU A 89 23.27 -8.31 0.80
C LEU A 89 22.10 -7.66 0.05
N ALA A 90 22.37 -6.98 -1.06
CA ALA A 90 21.32 -6.37 -1.90
C ALA A 90 20.37 -7.42 -2.51
N LYS A 91 20.89 -8.60 -2.90
CA LYS A 91 20.09 -9.71 -3.45
C LYS A 91 19.02 -10.24 -2.50
N ARG A 92 19.25 -10.16 -1.18
CA ARG A 92 18.27 -10.61 -0.17
C ARG A 92 16.97 -9.80 -0.20
N GLY A 93 16.99 -8.63 -0.86
CA GLY A 93 15.87 -7.71 -0.94
C GLY A 93 15.64 -6.97 0.37
N SER A 94 15.09 -5.77 0.27
CA SER A 94 14.70 -5.02 1.47
C SER A 94 13.42 -5.62 2.09
N LEU A 95 13.30 -5.50 3.42
CA LEU A 95 12.06 -5.86 4.12
C LEU A 95 10.86 -5.07 3.57
N SER A 96 11.07 -3.84 3.11
CA SER A 96 10.03 -3.04 2.46
C SER A 96 9.60 -3.64 1.12
N ALA A 97 10.53 -4.08 0.27
CA ALA A 97 10.20 -4.74 -0.99
C ALA A 97 9.46 -6.06 -0.77
N LEU A 98 9.86 -6.86 0.22
CA LEU A 98 9.15 -8.08 0.61
C LEU A 98 7.71 -7.79 1.06
N ARG A 99 7.52 -6.82 1.96
CA ARG A 99 6.20 -6.40 2.42
C ARG A 99 5.32 -5.88 1.28
N GLN A 100 5.91 -5.12 0.35
CA GLN A 100 5.20 -4.59 -0.81
C GLN A 100 4.72 -5.72 -1.72
N ARG A 101 5.60 -6.67 -2.08
CA ARG A 101 5.24 -7.85 -2.88
C ARG A 101 4.13 -8.67 -2.24
N GLU A 102 4.24 -8.91 -0.93
CA GLU A 102 3.23 -9.68 -0.21
C GLU A 102 1.88 -8.97 -0.14
N LYS A 103 1.90 -7.65 0.10
CA LYS A 103 0.69 -6.81 0.05
C LYS A 103 0.01 -6.88 -1.32
N GLU A 104 0.79 -6.79 -2.39
CA GLU A 104 0.28 -6.90 -3.78
C GLU A 104 -0.29 -8.29 -4.07
N ARG A 105 0.39 -9.36 -3.62
CA ARG A 105 -0.09 -10.74 -3.75
C ARG A 105 -1.45 -10.91 -3.05
N ILE A 106 -1.55 -10.52 -1.79
CA ILE A 106 -2.79 -10.60 -1.00
C ILE A 106 -3.90 -9.77 -1.66
N ALA A 107 -3.60 -8.55 -2.11
CA ALA A 107 -4.59 -7.71 -2.77
C ALA A 107 -5.13 -8.36 -4.05
N LYS A 108 -4.25 -8.98 -4.85
CA LYS A 108 -4.64 -9.69 -6.07
C LYS A 108 -5.47 -10.93 -5.78
N GLU A 109 -5.07 -11.75 -4.81
CA GLU A 109 -5.84 -12.93 -4.40
C GLU A 109 -7.22 -12.56 -3.89
N TRP A 110 -7.31 -11.51 -3.08
CA TRP A 110 -8.57 -11.00 -2.59
C TRP A 110 -9.45 -10.48 -3.71
N GLU A 111 -8.88 -9.73 -4.67
CA GLU A 111 -9.62 -9.24 -5.84
C GLU A 111 -10.20 -10.40 -6.66
N THR A 112 -9.38 -11.40 -7.00
CA THR A 112 -9.82 -12.59 -7.74
C THR A 112 -10.94 -13.30 -6.99
N GLY A 113 -10.70 -13.74 -5.75
CA GLY A 113 -11.67 -14.50 -4.99
C GLY A 113 -12.97 -13.72 -4.72
N PHE A 114 -12.87 -12.39 -4.58
CA PHE A 114 -14.06 -11.58 -4.44
C PHE A 114 -14.85 -11.47 -5.75
N THR A 115 -14.19 -11.26 -6.90
CA THR A 115 -14.85 -11.17 -8.21
C THR A 115 -15.60 -12.43 -8.62
N GLU A 116 -15.11 -13.59 -8.19
CA GLU A 116 -15.77 -14.89 -8.39
C GLU A 116 -17.00 -15.08 -7.48
N SER A 117 -17.10 -14.30 -6.40
CA SER A 117 -18.18 -14.44 -5.45
C SER A 117 -19.54 -13.95 -6.01
N PRO A 118 -20.66 -14.59 -5.63
CA PRO A 118 -21.99 -14.08 -5.97
C PRO A 118 -22.28 -12.67 -5.43
N ARG A 119 -21.53 -12.22 -4.42
CA ARG A 119 -21.67 -10.89 -3.81
C ARG A 119 -21.14 -9.79 -4.71
N TYR A 120 -20.11 -10.06 -5.51
CA TYR A 120 -19.54 -9.09 -6.45
C TYR A 120 -20.54 -8.65 -7.51
N LYS A 121 -21.32 -9.59 -8.08
CA LYS A 121 -22.35 -9.28 -9.07
C LYS A 121 -23.38 -8.26 -8.53
N LYS A 122 -23.92 -8.54 -7.34
CA LYS A 122 -24.88 -7.64 -6.67
C LYS A 122 -24.30 -6.28 -6.34
N LEU A 123 -23.06 -6.24 -5.85
CA LEU A 123 -22.41 -4.96 -5.57
C LEU A 123 -22.20 -4.15 -6.86
N LYS A 124 -21.81 -4.80 -7.96
CA LYS A 124 -21.56 -4.14 -9.25
C LYS A 124 -22.82 -3.54 -9.87
N GLU A 125 -23.99 -4.13 -9.62
CA GLU A 125 -25.29 -3.58 -10.03
C GLU A 125 -25.60 -2.24 -9.34
N LEU A 126 -25.12 -2.05 -8.11
CA LEU A 126 -25.32 -0.82 -7.33
C LEU A 126 -24.16 0.18 -7.48
N ASP A 127 -22.94 -0.32 -7.62
CA ASP A 127 -21.70 0.45 -7.71
C ASP A 127 -20.76 -0.21 -8.72
N SER A 128 -20.66 0.40 -9.90
CA SER A 128 -19.84 -0.11 -11.01
C SER A 128 -18.35 -0.23 -10.66
N LYS A 129 -17.85 0.55 -9.70
CA LYS A 129 -16.47 0.50 -9.21
C LYS A 129 -16.30 -0.54 -8.09
N GLY A 130 -17.38 -1.06 -7.52
CA GLY A 130 -17.36 -2.07 -6.47
C GLY A 130 -16.44 -1.67 -5.31
N PHE A 131 -15.46 -2.52 -4.98
CA PHE A 131 -14.48 -2.22 -3.92
C PHE A 131 -13.37 -1.26 -4.32
N LYS A 132 -13.21 -0.96 -5.61
CA LYS A 132 -12.33 0.12 -6.10
C LYS A 132 -13.01 1.49 -6.00
N SER A 133 -14.25 1.55 -5.51
CA SER A 133 -14.88 2.82 -5.18
C SER A 133 -14.13 3.51 -4.05
N LYS A 134 -14.24 4.84 -4.00
CA LYS A 134 -13.73 5.65 -2.89
C LYS A 134 -14.58 5.52 -1.64
N PHE A 135 -15.18 4.35 -1.38
CA PHE A 135 -16.14 4.16 -0.31
C PHE A 135 -15.56 4.52 1.06
N TYR A 136 -14.32 4.08 1.34
CA TYR A 136 -13.63 4.45 2.56
C TYR A 136 -13.51 5.97 2.68
N ASP A 137 -12.98 6.64 1.65
CA ASP A 137 -12.80 8.10 1.67
C ASP A 137 -14.12 8.87 1.79
N LEU A 138 -15.21 8.33 1.23
CA LEU A 138 -16.55 8.93 1.29
C LEU A 138 -17.28 8.67 2.61
N SER A 139 -16.89 7.61 3.34
CA SER A 139 -17.56 7.19 4.58
C SER A 139 -16.73 7.38 5.85
N LYS A 140 -15.44 7.74 5.74
CA LYS A 140 -14.51 7.88 6.86
C LYS A 140 -14.98 8.88 7.93
N ASP A 141 -15.71 9.92 7.50
CA ASP A 141 -16.18 11.00 8.38
C ASP A 141 -17.62 10.78 8.87
N LEU A 142 -18.27 9.68 8.45
CA LEU A 142 -19.62 9.34 8.87
C LEU A 142 -19.61 8.66 10.24
N TYR A 143 -20.69 8.84 10.98
CA TYR A 143 -20.90 8.10 12.22
C TYR A 143 -21.06 6.60 11.96
N LYS A 144 -20.71 5.78 12.95
CA LYS A 144 -20.76 4.31 12.85
C LYS A 144 -22.10 3.78 12.37
N ASN A 145 -23.22 4.35 12.83
CA ASN A 145 -24.56 3.96 12.40
C ASN A 145 -24.79 4.25 10.90
N GLN A 146 -24.39 5.42 10.41
CA GLN A 146 -24.51 5.80 9.00
C GLN A 146 -23.66 4.88 8.11
N THR A 147 -22.40 4.64 8.49
CA THR A 147 -21.52 3.72 7.76
C THR A 147 -22.08 2.30 7.74
N THR A 148 -22.68 1.85 8.85
CA THR A 148 -23.34 0.53 8.92
C THR A 148 -24.52 0.46 7.94
N THR A 149 -25.39 1.46 7.94
CA THR A 149 -26.52 1.54 7.00
C THR A 149 -26.03 1.53 5.55
N LEU A 150 -24.97 2.29 5.23
CA LEU A 150 -24.39 2.29 3.88
C LEU A 150 -23.82 0.93 3.48
N ILE A 151 -23.13 0.22 4.39
CA ILE A 151 -22.65 -1.15 4.13
C ILE A 151 -23.83 -2.09 3.89
N GLN A 152 -24.89 -2.00 4.69
CA GLN A 152 -26.09 -2.82 4.54
C GLN A 152 -26.80 -2.55 3.20
N LEU A 153 -26.90 -1.28 2.79
CA LEU A 153 -27.40 -0.90 1.47
C LEU A 153 -26.52 -1.47 0.35
N ARG A 154 -25.20 -1.27 0.41
CA ARG A 154 -24.26 -1.75 -0.62
C ARG A 154 -24.21 -3.28 -0.75
N THR A 155 -24.42 -3.99 0.35
CA THR A 155 -24.38 -5.47 0.37
C THR A 155 -25.76 -6.10 0.20
N GLY A 156 -26.84 -5.32 0.31
CA GLY A 156 -28.23 -5.83 0.31
C GLY A 156 -28.62 -6.57 1.58
N HIS A 157 -27.82 -6.48 2.66
CA HIS A 157 -28.11 -7.03 3.98
C HIS A 157 -28.83 -5.98 4.86
N ILE A 158 -29.88 -5.38 4.31
CA ILE A 158 -30.70 -4.37 4.97
C ILE A 158 -32.11 -4.93 5.21
N GLN A 159 -32.83 -4.37 6.18
CA GLN A 159 -34.17 -4.80 6.60
C GLN A 159 -35.28 -4.42 5.60
N LEU A 160 -35.08 -4.72 4.31
CA LEU A 160 -36.12 -4.64 3.28
C LEU A 160 -36.78 -6.00 3.10
N ASN A 161 -38.03 -6.03 2.65
CA ASN A 161 -38.83 -7.26 2.55
C ASN A 161 -38.17 -8.33 1.69
N ALA A 162 -37.43 -7.96 0.62
CA ALA A 162 -36.66 -8.94 -0.15
C ALA A 162 -35.62 -9.70 0.68
N HIS A 163 -34.92 -9.02 1.59
CA HIS A 163 -33.96 -9.65 2.47
C HIS A 163 -34.66 -10.39 3.61
N LEU A 164 -35.65 -9.76 4.25
CA LEU A 164 -36.39 -10.33 5.37
C LEU A 164 -37.15 -11.60 4.98
N ASN A 165 -37.76 -11.64 3.80
CA ASN A 165 -38.43 -12.83 3.30
C ASN A 165 -37.45 -13.98 3.04
N LYS A 166 -36.29 -13.68 2.46
CA LYS A 166 -35.21 -14.66 2.25
C LYS A 166 -34.76 -15.33 3.55
N ILE A 167 -34.72 -14.57 4.66
CA ILE A 167 -34.38 -15.10 6.00
C ILE A 167 -35.60 -15.54 6.82
N LYS A 168 -36.78 -15.67 6.18
CA LYS A 168 -38.04 -16.10 6.80
C LYS A 168 -38.52 -15.21 7.97
N LYS A 169 -38.18 -13.92 7.93
CA LYS A 169 -38.62 -12.89 8.88
C LYS A 169 -39.75 -12.01 8.35
N SER A 170 -40.07 -12.09 7.07
CA SER A 170 -41.24 -11.45 6.45
C SER A 170 -42.03 -12.48 5.63
N PRO A 171 -43.37 -12.46 5.66
CA PRO A 171 -44.20 -13.35 4.85
C PRO A 171 -44.16 -13.00 3.34
N THR A 172 -43.77 -11.78 2.98
CA THR A 172 -43.71 -11.28 1.60
C THR A 172 -42.36 -10.63 1.30
N GLU A 173 -41.91 -10.73 0.04
CA GLU A 173 -40.74 -9.99 -0.47
C GLU A 173 -41.09 -8.65 -1.12
N ASN A 174 -42.38 -8.31 -1.19
CA ASN A 174 -42.89 -7.16 -1.94
C ASN A 174 -42.83 -5.84 -1.14
N CYS A 175 -42.79 -4.73 -1.88
CA CYS A 175 -42.83 -3.39 -1.31
C CYS A 175 -44.27 -2.99 -0.99
N ARG A 176 -44.53 -2.65 0.28
CA ARG A 176 -45.86 -2.24 0.76
C ARG A 176 -46.38 -0.99 0.03
N ASN A 177 -45.50 -0.01 -0.23
CA ASN A 177 -45.88 1.21 -0.94
C ASN A 177 -46.36 0.92 -2.38
N CYS A 178 -45.67 0.02 -3.09
CA CYS A 178 -46.11 -0.42 -4.42
C CYS A 178 -47.43 -1.18 -4.38
N GLU A 179 -47.62 -2.03 -3.38
CA GLU A 179 -48.87 -2.78 -3.21
C GLU A 179 -50.07 -1.82 -3.03
N THR A 180 -49.91 -0.71 -2.30
CA THR A 180 -50.98 0.30 -2.18
C THR A 180 -51.38 0.96 -3.51
N LYS A 181 -50.48 0.94 -4.50
CA LYS A 181 -50.69 1.47 -5.84
C LYS A 181 -51.07 0.37 -6.86
N GLY A 182 -51.37 -0.84 -6.39
CA GLY A 182 -51.73 -1.98 -7.23
C GLY A 182 -50.54 -2.59 -7.99
N LEU A 183 -49.30 -2.33 -7.56
CA LEU A 183 -48.09 -2.85 -8.19
C LEU A 183 -47.41 -3.90 -7.31
N THR A 184 -47.10 -5.07 -7.90
CA THR A 184 -46.32 -6.11 -7.21
C THR A 184 -44.84 -5.97 -7.59
N ARG A 185 -44.06 -5.33 -6.72
CA ARG A 185 -42.60 -5.16 -6.91
C ARG A 185 -41.83 -5.66 -5.69
N LYS A 186 -40.76 -6.42 -5.93
CA LYS A 186 -39.81 -6.85 -4.91
C LYS A 186 -39.15 -5.65 -4.24
N GLU A 187 -39.13 -5.63 -2.91
CA GLU A 187 -38.51 -4.57 -2.12
C GLU A 187 -37.02 -4.86 -1.88
N ASP A 188 -36.19 -4.65 -2.90
CA ASP A 188 -34.73 -4.68 -2.78
C ASP A 188 -34.13 -3.27 -2.78
N VAL A 189 -32.81 -3.18 -2.60
CA VAL A 189 -32.10 -1.89 -2.53
C VAL A 189 -32.23 -1.10 -3.83
N LYS A 190 -32.20 -1.78 -4.99
CA LYS A 190 -32.35 -1.11 -6.29
C LYS A 190 -33.75 -0.53 -6.43
N HIS A 191 -34.77 -1.27 -5.98
CA HIS A 191 -36.13 -0.77 -5.92
C HIS A 191 -36.23 0.45 -5.01
N LEU A 192 -35.76 0.36 -3.76
CA LEU A 192 -35.79 1.45 -2.80
C LEU A 192 -35.13 2.73 -3.32
N LEU A 193 -33.93 2.61 -3.92
CA LEU A 193 -33.14 3.76 -4.33
C LEU A 193 -33.55 4.37 -5.68
N TYR A 194 -34.07 3.56 -6.61
CA TYR A 194 -34.23 4.00 -8.01
C TYR A 194 -35.62 3.76 -8.61
N ASN A 195 -36.41 2.80 -8.11
CA ASN A 195 -37.64 2.36 -8.80
C ASN A 195 -38.91 2.42 -7.95
N CYS A 196 -38.83 2.84 -6.68
CA CYS A 196 -39.98 2.98 -5.81
C CYS A 196 -40.72 4.28 -6.15
N PRO A 197 -42.03 4.22 -6.50
CA PRO A 197 -42.83 5.36 -6.94
C PRO A 197 -43.38 6.22 -5.79
#